data_AF-A0A956L762-F1
#
_entry.id   AF-A0A956L762-F1
#
_cell.length_a   1.000
_cell.length_b   1.000
_cell.length_c   1.000
_cell.angle_alpha   90.00
_cell.angle_beta   90.00
_cell.angle_gamma   90.00
#
_symmetry.space_group_name_H-M   'P 1'
#
loop_
_entity.id
_entity.type
_entity.pdbx_description
1 polymer ?
#
loop_
_entity_poly.entity_id
_entity_poly.type
_entity_poly.pdbx_seq_one_letter_code
_entity_poly.pdbx_strand_id
1 'polypeptide(L)'
;EIRAALQELLDWRAAEAGPKLWIYDGPRGHRPGESKAKWLRRNGAAPSGPADPDKLPYYLMLVGSPEEIPYSFQYQLDVQYAVGRLWFPTIQEYANYARSVVAAERGGLGRTRTLSFFGARSEGDRATELSTELLVEPLAEVLARKVVDWEVSTFVAEQATCATLRSLLGGERTPALLFTASHGAELPIHDPELQRRHQGALICSDWPGPRAHQGPLARDWYLAGEDLAASADVSGMMLLCFACYGAGTPRRDELRRARPRSPGLEIAPAPFMGALPLSLLGRQSGALAVIGHVGRAWGCSFTDGGSTAKSHITTFESSLLRLLDQQPVGHALDYFNARYAELSTAITEELQDEFKEPDADELVPLWTSNIDARGYVVFGDPAARLCFSKRALEPTDAGPPIETWLRTEPPHEDVPELLPRPAEISEGDWSRTPEAVQRFIDGLLRARR
;
A
#
# COMPACT_ATOMS: atom_id res chain seq x y z
N GLU A 1 -10.33 -26.25 10.10
CA GLU A 1 -10.56 -26.16 8.64
C GLU A 1 -9.75 -25.05 7.98
N ILE A 2 -9.89 -23.78 8.36
CA ILE A 2 -9.11 -22.67 7.77
C ILE A 2 -7.59 -22.92 7.80
N ARG A 3 -7.02 -23.32 8.94
CA ARG A 3 -5.60 -23.64 9.05
C ARG A 3 -5.16 -24.74 8.09
N ALA A 4 -5.99 -25.74 7.86
CA ALA A 4 -5.71 -26.82 6.91
C ALA A 4 -5.77 -26.34 5.46
N ALA A 5 -6.71 -25.44 5.14
CA ALA A 5 -6.78 -24.80 3.83
C ALA A 5 -5.57 -23.90 3.54
N LEU A 6 -4.99 -23.27 4.57
CA LEU A 6 -3.77 -22.46 4.47
C LEU A 6 -2.47 -23.27 4.59
N GLN A 7 -2.53 -24.60 4.75
CA GLN A 7 -1.36 -25.41 5.10
C GLN A 7 -0.23 -25.27 4.07
N GLU A 8 -0.55 -25.20 2.79
CA GLU A 8 0.46 -25.02 1.73
C GLU A 8 1.25 -23.72 1.89
N LEU A 9 0.58 -22.61 2.23
CA LEU A 9 1.22 -21.33 2.51
C LEU A 9 2.03 -21.38 3.81
N LEU A 10 1.49 -22.03 4.85
CA LEU A 10 2.20 -22.19 6.12
C LEU A 10 3.49 -23.00 5.96
N ASP A 11 3.47 -24.08 5.18
CA ASP A 11 4.65 -24.89 4.90
C ASP A 11 5.70 -24.09 4.10
N TRP A 12 5.25 -23.30 3.13
CA TRP A 12 6.11 -22.39 2.38
C TRP A 12 6.78 -21.34 3.28
N ARG A 13 6.01 -20.67 4.13
CA ARG A 13 6.56 -19.69 5.09
C ARG A 13 7.39 -20.34 6.18
N ALA A 14 7.14 -21.60 6.55
CA ALA A 14 7.99 -22.35 7.47
C ALA A 14 9.37 -22.59 6.86
N ALA A 15 9.45 -22.86 5.55
CA ALA A 15 10.72 -23.01 4.85
C ALA A 15 11.52 -21.71 4.78
N GLU A 16 10.86 -20.55 4.67
CA GLU A 16 11.54 -19.24 4.64
C GLU A 16 11.88 -18.68 6.02
N ALA A 17 10.93 -18.68 6.96
CA ALA A 17 11.09 -18.08 8.29
C ALA A 17 11.71 -19.05 9.32
N GLY A 18 11.75 -20.35 9.01
CA GLY A 18 12.24 -21.39 9.92
C GLY A 18 11.55 -21.33 11.28
N PRO A 19 12.31 -21.22 12.40
CA PRO A 19 11.74 -21.20 13.75
C PRO A 19 10.92 -19.92 14.06
N LYS A 20 10.89 -18.93 13.16
CA LYS A 20 10.15 -17.68 13.32
C LYS A 20 8.73 -17.70 12.74
N LEU A 21 8.28 -18.83 12.18
CA LEU A 21 6.85 -19.00 11.84
C LEU A 21 6.06 -19.38 13.10
N TRP A 22 5.27 -18.46 13.62
CA TRP A 22 4.47 -18.68 14.82
C TRP A 22 2.97 -18.56 14.52
N ILE A 23 2.17 -19.42 15.17
CA ILE A 23 0.71 -19.44 15.02
C ILE A 23 0.08 -19.00 16.34
N TYR A 24 -0.76 -17.96 16.27
CA TYR A 24 -1.47 -17.38 17.40
C TYR A 24 -2.96 -17.73 17.31
N ASP A 25 -3.33 -18.94 17.75
CA ASP A 25 -4.70 -19.41 17.81
C ASP A 25 -5.16 -19.62 19.27
N GLY A 26 -6.47 -19.87 19.44
CA GLY A 26 -7.07 -20.17 20.75
C GLY A 26 -6.67 -19.18 21.86
N PRO A 27 -6.05 -19.64 22.97
CA PRO A 27 -5.65 -18.77 24.07
C PRO A 27 -4.66 -17.67 23.70
N ARG A 28 -3.88 -17.83 22.61
CA ARG A 28 -2.89 -16.87 22.10
C ARG A 28 -3.45 -15.90 21.06
N GLY A 29 -4.51 -16.29 20.34
CA GLY A 29 -5.20 -15.45 19.35
C GLY A 29 -5.83 -14.18 19.93
N HIS A 30 -6.34 -13.31 19.06
CA HIS A 30 -7.06 -12.08 19.46
C HIS A 30 -8.34 -12.42 20.25
N ARG A 31 -8.66 -11.61 21.26
CA ARG A 31 -9.87 -11.74 22.07
C ARG A 31 -10.81 -10.56 21.82
N PRO A 32 -12.15 -10.76 21.83
CA PRO A 32 -13.10 -9.66 21.66
C PRO A 32 -12.81 -8.48 22.60
N GLY A 33 -12.73 -7.27 22.03
CA GLY A 33 -12.41 -6.04 22.77
C GLY A 33 -10.96 -5.89 23.23
N GLU A 34 -10.06 -6.82 22.91
CA GLU A 34 -8.65 -6.73 23.25
C GLU A 34 -7.92 -5.71 22.37
N SER A 35 -7.29 -4.72 23.01
CA SER A 35 -6.41 -3.75 22.36
C SER A 35 -5.08 -4.38 21.93
N LYS A 36 -4.39 -3.82 20.92
CA LYS A 36 -3.00 -4.17 20.55
C LYS A 36 -2.11 -4.37 21.76
N ALA A 37 -2.06 -3.36 22.65
CA ALA A 37 -1.10 -3.34 23.75
C ALA A 37 -1.34 -4.45 24.78
N LYS A 38 -2.58 -4.90 24.95
CA LYS A 38 -2.92 -6.05 25.81
C LYS A 38 -2.52 -7.36 25.12
N TRP A 39 -2.82 -7.51 23.83
CA TRP A 39 -2.47 -8.68 23.04
C TRP A 39 -0.94 -8.90 22.97
N LEU A 40 -0.17 -7.84 22.71
CA LEU A 40 1.30 -7.91 22.65
C LEU A 40 1.90 -8.34 23.98
N ARG A 41 1.49 -7.69 25.09
CA ARG A 41 1.97 -8.05 26.44
C ARG A 41 1.65 -9.50 26.79
N ARG A 42 0.44 -9.96 26.48
CA ARG A 42 0.04 -11.35 26.71
C ARG A 42 0.88 -12.34 25.90
N ASN A 43 1.36 -11.93 24.72
CA ASN A 43 2.22 -12.74 23.87
C ASN A 43 3.72 -12.51 24.09
N GLY A 44 4.12 -11.76 25.12
CA GLY A 44 5.52 -11.56 25.50
C GLY A 44 6.26 -10.46 24.72
N ALA A 45 5.52 -9.63 23.97
CA ALA A 45 6.05 -8.53 23.19
C ALA A 45 5.82 -7.17 23.87
N ALA A 46 6.74 -6.24 23.65
CA ALA A 46 6.60 -4.87 24.13
C ALA A 46 5.50 -4.14 23.33
N PRO A 47 4.58 -3.42 23.99
CA PRO A 47 3.49 -2.70 23.33
C PRO A 47 3.94 -1.44 22.59
N SER A 48 5.17 -0.97 22.87
CA SER A 48 5.81 0.23 22.34
C SER A 48 7.30 -0.05 22.17
N GLY A 49 7.90 0.49 21.10
CA GLY A 49 9.30 0.28 20.74
C GLY A 49 9.46 -0.45 19.41
N PRO A 50 10.69 -0.73 18.96
CA PRO A 50 10.93 -1.47 17.73
C PRO A 50 10.35 -2.90 17.83
N ALA A 51 9.99 -3.49 16.69
CA ALA A 51 9.68 -4.91 16.64
C ALA A 51 10.93 -5.73 17.00
N ASP A 52 10.76 -6.71 17.88
CA ASP A 52 11.79 -7.69 18.24
C ASP A 52 11.36 -9.06 17.67
N PRO A 53 11.94 -9.51 16.55
CA PRO A 53 11.59 -10.78 15.91
C PRO A 53 11.86 -12.03 16.76
N ASP A 54 12.60 -11.93 17.86
CA ASP A 54 12.82 -13.02 18.80
C ASP A 54 11.72 -13.09 19.88
N LYS A 55 10.90 -12.04 19.99
CA LYS A 55 9.70 -11.97 20.87
C LYS A 55 8.39 -12.05 20.11
N LEU A 56 8.34 -11.51 18.89
CA LEU A 56 7.18 -11.55 18.01
C LEU A 56 7.63 -11.30 16.55
N PRO A 57 7.29 -12.17 15.59
CA PRO A 57 7.67 -11.97 14.18
C PRO A 57 7.23 -10.61 13.62
N TYR A 58 8.05 -10.04 12.74
CA TYR A 58 7.78 -8.72 12.15
C TYR A 58 6.56 -8.73 11.21
N TYR A 59 6.41 -9.79 10.42
CA TYR A 59 5.27 -9.98 9.51
C TYR A 59 4.13 -10.71 10.23
N LEU A 60 2.96 -10.09 10.30
CA LEU A 60 1.80 -10.62 11.02
C LEU A 60 0.60 -10.73 10.08
N MET A 61 0.12 -11.94 9.83
CA MET A 61 -1.10 -12.16 9.06
C MET A 61 -2.29 -12.38 9.98
N LEU A 62 -3.25 -11.45 9.96
CA LEU A 62 -4.53 -11.62 10.63
C LEU A 62 -5.43 -12.54 9.79
N VAL A 63 -6.02 -13.54 10.43
CA VAL A 63 -6.98 -14.45 9.78
C VAL A 63 -8.31 -14.33 10.51
N GLY A 64 -9.26 -13.59 9.93
CA GLY A 64 -10.55 -13.29 10.55
C GLY A 64 -11.21 -12.02 10.03
N SER A 65 -12.54 -11.97 10.15
CA SER A 65 -13.34 -10.83 9.70
C SER A 65 -12.99 -9.56 10.50
N PRO A 66 -13.29 -8.36 9.98
CA PRO A 66 -13.16 -7.14 10.76
C PRO A 66 -14.17 -7.04 11.93
N GLU A 67 -15.17 -7.93 11.99
CA GLU A 67 -16.06 -8.05 13.15
C GLU A 67 -15.40 -8.86 14.28
N GLU A 68 -14.69 -9.94 13.95
CA GLU A 68 -13.95 -10.75 14.91
C GLU A 68 -12.65 -10.08 15.38
N ILE A 69 -11.88 -9.54 14.43
CA ILE A 69 -10.61 -8.84 14.66
C ILE A 69 -10.76 -7.41 14.10
N PRO A 70 -11.05 -6.39 14.93
CA PRO A 70 -11.35 -5.05 14.46
C PRO A 70 -10.27 -4.43 13.57
N TYR A 71 -10.66 -3.58 12.62
CA TYR A 71 -9.70 -2.81 11.82
C TYR A 71 -8.75 -1.96 12.68
N SER A 72 -9.23 -1.38 13.78
CA SER A 72 -8.40 -0.63 14.73
C SER A 72 -7.26 -1.46 15.33
N PHE A 73 -7.45 -2.78 15.47
CA PHE A 73 -6.39 -3.69 15.91
C PHE A 73 -5.30 -3.83 14.83
N GLN A 74 -5.70 -3.93 13.56
CA GLN A 74 -4.77 -3.97 12.43
C GLN A 74 -3.98 -2.68 12.31
N TYR A 75 -4.65 -1.52 12.23
CA TYR A 75 -4.01 -0.21 12.10
C TYR A 75 -2.96 0.04 13.19
N GLN A 76 -3.30 -0.32 14.44
CA GLN A 76 -2.40 -0.11 15.56
C GLN A 76 -1.19 -1.05 15.49
N LEU A 77 -1.38 -2.32 15.11
CA LEU A 77 -0.28 -3.25 14.94
C LEU A 77 0.66 -2.79 13.82
N ASP A 78 0.11 -2.30 12.72
CA ASP A 78 0.84 -1.81 11.54
C ASP A 78 1.83 -0.68 11.84
N VAL A 79 1.62 0.09 12.92
CA VAL A 79 2.60 1.10 13.37
C VAL A 79 3.98 0.50 13.70
N GLN A 80 4.03 -0.76 14.13
CA GLN A 80 5.27 -1.42 14.60
C GLN A 80 5.62 -2.67 13.79
N TYR A 81 4.65 -3.28 13.14
CA TYR A 81 4.75 -4.57 12.45
C TYR A 81 4.26 -4.41 11.01
N ALA A 82 4.58 -5.37 10.14
CA ALA A 82 4.02 -5.45 8.79
C ALA A 82 2.79 -6.37 8.81
N VAL A 83 1.58 -5.81 8.76
CA VAL A 83 0.34 -6.56 8.96
C VAL A 83 -0.44 -6.71 7.66
N GLY A 84 -0.83 -7.95 7.39
CA GLY A 84 -1.79 -8.29 6.34
C GLY A 84 -3.03 -8.94 6.94
N ARG A 85 -4.13 -8.96 6.19
CA ARG A 85 -5.37 -9.63 6.60
C ARG A 85 -5.89 -10.57 5.53
N LEU A 86 -6.34 -11.74 5.95
CA LEU A 86 -7.16 -12.66 5.17
C LEU A 86 -8.49 -12.93 5.88
N TRP A 87 -9.57 -12.82 5.12
CA TRP A 87 -10.85 -13.38 5.48
C TRP A 87 -11.62 -13.66 4.19
N PHE A 88 -12.22 -14.84 4.11
CA PHE A 88 -13.09 -15.23 3.01
C PHE A 88 -14.36 -15.89 3.54
N PRO A 89 -15.49 -15.79 2.82
CA PRO A 89 -16.72 -16.49 3.16
C PRO A 89 -16.60 -18.02 3.14
N THR A 90 -15.72 -18.58 2.29
CA THR A 90 -15.59 -20.04 2.13
C THR A 90 -14.19 -20.55 2.40
N ILE A 91 -14.07 -21.79 2.89
CA ILE A 91 -12.79 -22.48 3.10
C ILE A 91 -11.99 -22.64 1.80
N GLN A 92 -12.69 -22.81 0.67
CA GLN A 92 -12.05 -23.02 -0.63
C GLN A 92 -11.25 -21.78 -1.07
N GLU A 93 -11.71 -20.57 -0.76
CA GLU A 93 -11.01 -19.33 -1.09
C GLU A 93 -9.69 -19.19 -0.32
N TYR A 94 -9.63 -19.62 0.94
CA TYR A 94 -8.35 -19.69 1.67
C TYR A 94 -7.36 -20.65 0.98
N ALA A 95 -7.84 -21.81 0.53
CA ALA A 95 -7.01 -22.79 -0.17
C ALA A 95 -6.56 -22.28 -1.54
N ASN A 96 -7.43 -21.55 -2.25
CA ASN A 96 -7.08 -20.90 -3.52
C ASN A 96 -5.99 -19.85 -3.28
N TYR A 97 -6.18 -18.96 -2.31
CA TYR A 97 -5.20 -17.92 -1.98
C TYR A 97 -3.83 -18.52 -1.64
N ALA A 98 -3.79 -19.53 -0.77
CA ALA A 98 -2.55 -20.21 -0.40
C ALA A 98 -1.82 -20.79 -1.63
N ARG A 99 -2.56 -21.48 -2.52
CA ARG A 99 -2.02 -22.00 -3.78
C ARG A 99 -1.50 -20.89 -4.69
N SER A 100 -2.24 -19.79 -4.86
CA SER A 100 -1.83 -18.70 -5.76
C SER A 100 -0.53 -18.06 -5.31
N VAL A 101 -0.38 -17.78 -4.01
CA VAL A 101 0.86 -17.22 -3.45
C VAL A 101 2.04 -18.18 -3.64
N VAL A 102 1.89 -19.44 -3.22
CA VAL A 102 2.97 -20.43 -3.31
C VAL A 102 3.35 -20.71 -4.77
N ALA A 103 2.37 -20.80 -5.66
CA ALA A 103 2.63 -21.02 -7.09
C ALA A 103 3.39 -19.85 -7.72
N ALA A 104 3.06 -18.59 -7.35
CA ALA A 104 3.80 -17.42 -7.81
C ALA A 104 5.24 -17.41 -7.29
N GLU A 105 5.45 -17.64 -6.00
CA GLU A 105 6.77 -17.56 -5.36
C GLU A 105 7.69 -18.74 -5.69
N ARG A 106 7.14 -19.94 -5.86
CA ARG A 106 7.93 -21.15 -6.16
C ARG A 106 8.12 -21.35 -7.67
N GLY A 107 7.06 -21.17 -8.44
CA GLY A 107 7.02 -21.47 -9.87
C GLY A 107 7.52 -20.34 -10.75
N GLY A 108 7.63 -19.11 -10.21
CA GLY A 108 7.90 -17.94 -11.02
C GLY A 108 6.81 -17.75 -12.07
N LEU A 109 5.54 -18.01 -11.75
CA LEU A 109 4.35 -17.64 -12.56
C LEU A 109 4.20 -16.11 -12.70
N GLY A 110 5.30 -15.39 -12.55
CA GLY A 110 5.38 -13.98 -12.46
C GLY A 110 5.10 -13.33 -13.80
N ARG A 111 4.21 -12.34 -13.74
CA ARG A 111 3.86 -11.49 -14.87
C ARG A 111 5.12 -10.79 -15.40
N THR A 112 5.02 -10.16 -16.57
CA THR A 112 6.08 -9.24 -17.01
C THR A 112 6.15 -8.04 -16.06
N ARG A 113 7.31 -7.37 -15.98
CA ARG A 113 7.52 -6.14 -15.20
C ARG A 113 6.71 -4.98 -15.77
N THR A 114 5.42 -5.01 -15.55
CA THR A 114 4.43 -4.04 -16.04
C THR A 114 3.78 -3.37 -14.85
N LEU A 115 3.77 -2.05 -14.88
CA LEU A 115 3.09 -1.17 -13.95
C LEU A 115 2.04 -0.39 -14.72
N SER A 116 0.78 -0.49 -14.34
CA SER A 116 -0.29 0.34 -14.93
C SER A 116 -0.86 1.29 -13.90
N PHE A 117 -1.08 2.52 -14.34
CA PHE A 117 -1.83 3.55 -13.62
C PHE A 117 -3.21 3.71 -14.24
N PHE A 118 -4.23 3.74 -13.39
CA PHE A 118 -5.62 3.99 -13.77
C PHE A 118 -6.16 5.17 -12.96
N GLY A 119 -6.43 6.30 -13.60
CA GLY A 119 -6.97 7.50 -12.96
C GLY A 119 -8.33 7.86 -13.54
N ALA A 120 -9.40 7.46 -12.85
CA ALA A 120 -10.75 7.87 -13.24
C ALA A 120 -10.88 9.40 -13.08
N ARG A 121 -11.46 10.07 -14.07
CA ARG A 121 -11.73 11.52 -14.06
C ARG A 121 -13.05 11.79 -14.76
N SER A 122 -14.00 12.33 -14.00
CA SER A 122 -15.32 12.71 -14.51
C SER A 122 -15.46 14.22 -14.52
N GLU A 123 -16.17 14.75 -15.52
CA GLU A 123 -16.30 16.20 -15.71
C GLU A 123 -16.98 16.88 -14.50
N GLY A 124 -16.33 17.94 -13.99
CA GLY A 124 -16.87 18.74 -12.90
C GLY A 124 -16.81 18.07 -11.53
N ASP A 125 -16.13 16.93 -11.42
CA ASP A 125 -15.83 16.27 -10.14
C ASP A 125 -14.41 16.63 -9.67
N ARG A 126 -14.33 17.61 -8.76
CA ARG A 126 -13.04 18.13 -8.28
C ARG A 126 -12.16 17.07 -7.63
N ALA A 127 -12.74 16.06 -7.00
CA ALA A 127 -11.98 15.01 -6.32
C ALA A 127 -11.18 14.16 -7.31
N THR A 128 -11.82 13.67 -8.38
CA THR A 128 -11.14 12.88 -9.41
C THR A 128 -10.22 13.70 -10.30
N GLU A 129 -10.54 14.97 -10.54
CA GLU A 129 -9.62 15.93 -11.18
C GLU A 129 -8.32 16.04 -10.37
N LEU A 130 -8.42 16.31 -9.06
CA LEU A 130 -7.26 16.44 -8.18
C LEU A 130 -6.45 15.15 -8.07
N SER A 131 -7.09 13.99 -7.90
CA SER A 131 -6.34 12.73 -7.81
C SER A 131 -5.66 12.38 -9.13
N THR A 132 -6.22 12.76 -10.27
CA THR A 132 -5.55 12.56 -11.57
C THR A 132 -4.33 13.47 -11.70
N GLU A 133 -4.52 14.77 -11.49
CA GLU A 133 -3.51 15.81 -11.73
C GLU A 133 -2.39 15.84 -10.67
N LEU A 134 -2.71 15.53 -9.40
CA LEU A 134 -1.77 15.67 -8.28
C LEU A 134 -1.28 14.34 -7.70
N LEU A 135 -1.83 13.20 -8.12
CA LEU A 135 -1.41 11.88 -7.64
C LEU A 135 -1.04 10.95 -8.80
N VAL A 136 -1.97 10.62 -9.70
CA VAL A 136 -1.75 9.61 -10.74
C VAL A 136 -0.69 10.04 -11.75
N GLU A 137 -0.88 11.19 -12.40
CA GLU A 137 0.05 11.66 -13.43
C GLU A 137 1.46 11.90 -12.87
N PRO A 138 1.65 12.60 -11.72
CA PRO A 138 2.96 12.79 -11.13
C PRO A 138 3.66 11.47 -10.73
N LEU A 139 2.91 10.51 -10.16
CA LEU A 139 3.48 9.20 -9.81
C LEU A 139 3.92 8.43 -11.04
N ALA A 140 3.09 8.39 -12.08
CA ALA A 140 3.41 7.71 -13.33
C ALA A 140 4.67 8.30 -13.97
N GLU A 141 4.78 9.63 -14.01
CA GLU A 141 5.93 10.34 -14.58
C GLU A 141 7.22 10.07 -13.80
N VAL A 142 7.17 10.13 -12.46
CA VAL A 142 8.33 9.88 -11.60
C VAL A 142 8.78 8.42 -11.70
N LEU A 143 7.84 7.47 -11.66
CA LEU A 143 8.16 6.05 -11.67
C LEU A 143 8.67 5.58 -13.05
N ALA A 144 8.08 6.06 -14.14
CA ALA A 144 8.59 5.78 -15.49
C ALA A 144 10.06 6.19 -15.67
N ARG A 145 10.53 7.22 -14.96
CA ARG A 145 11.95 7.60 -14.93
C ARG A 145 12.81 6.75 -14.01
N LYS A 146 12.28 6.34 -12.85
CA LYS A 146 13.05 5.66 -11.79
C LYS A 146 13.18 4.15 -12.02
N VAL A 147 12.19 3.50 -12.63
CA VAL A 147 12.17 2.05 -12.85
C VAL A 147 12.31 1.71 -14.33
N VAL A 148 13.52 1.92 -14.87
CA VAL A 148 13.80 1.79 -16.32
C VAL A 148 13.66 0.37 -16.87
N ASP A 149 13.64 -0.66 -16.01
CA ASP A 149 13.42 -2.06 -16.37
C ASP A 149 11.94 -2.48 -16.34
N TRP A 150 11.03 -1.52 -16.11
CA TRP A 150 9.59 -1.71 -16.10
C TRP A 150 8.90 -1.01 -17.26
N GLU A 151 7.88 -1.67 -17.81
CA GLU A 151 6.92 -1.04 -18.71
C GLU A 151 5.86 -0.31 -17.89
N VAL A 152 5.82 1.02 -17.99
CA VAL A 152 4.85 1.86 -17.29
C VAL A 152 3.78 2.35 -18.27
N SER A 153 2.52 2.04 -17.99
CA SER A 153 1.36 2.47 -18.77
C SER A 153 0.40 3.31 -17.92
N THR A 154 -0.28 4.28 -18.54
CA THR A 154 -1.17 5.20 -17.83
C THR A 154 -2.48 5.36 -18.60
N PHE A 155 -3.60 5.15 -17.93
CA PHE A 155 -4.96 5.29 -18.45
C PHE A 155 -5.71 6.29 -17.58
N VAL A 156 -5.91 7.50 -18.09
CA VAL A 156 -6.58 8.59 -17.36
C VAL A 156 -7.78 9.11 -18.13
N ALA A 157 -8.70 9.77 -17.43
CA ALA A 157 -9.88 10.42 -18.02
C ALA A 157 -10.65 9.48 -18.96
N GLU A 158 -10.84 9.83 -20.23
CA GLU A 158 -11.65 9.07 -21.18
C GLU A 158 -11.14 7.63 -21.42
N GLN A 159 -9.89 7.33 -21.06
CA GLN A 159 -9.31 6.00 -21.15
C GLN A 159 -9.61 5.12 -19.93
N ALA A 160 -9.91 5.74 -18.78
CA ALA A 160 -10.15 5.08 -17.50
C ALA A 160 -11.59 4.57 -17.38
N THR A 161 -12.00 3.74 -18.33
CA THR A 161 -13.35 3.15 -18.39
C THR A 161 -13.44 1.79 -17.68
N CYS A 162 -14.65 1.33 -17.39
CA CYS A 162 -14.97 0.00 -16.92
C CYS A 162 -14.39 -1.08 -17.85
N ALA A 163 -14.44 -0.87 -19.17
CA ALA A 163 -13.85 -1.78 -20.15
C ALA A 163 -12.32 -1.86 -19.99
N THR A 164 -11.65 -0.72 -19.81
CA THR A 164 -10.22 -0.71 -19.52
C THR A 164 -9.89 -1.38 -18.20
N LEU A 165 -10.64 -1.09 -17.14
CA LEU A 165 -10.39 -1.68 -15.83
C LEU A 165 -10.61 -3.20 -15.82
N ARG A 166 -11.63 -3.72 -16.53
CA ARG A 166 -11.82 -5.17 -16.74
C ARG A 166 -10.62 -5.81 -17.46
N SER A 167 -10.05 -5.11 -18.43
CA SER A 167 -8.85 -5.58 -19.16
C SER A 167 -7.59 -5.61 -18.26
N LEU A 168 -7.50 -4.71 -17.29
CA LEU A 168 -6.41 -4.63 -16.30
C LEU A 168 -6.58 -5.58 -15.11
N LEU A 169 -7.80 -6.08 -14.82
CA LEU A 169 -8.12 -6.96 -13.69
C LEU A 169 -8.39 -8.40 -14.14
N GLY A 170 -7.42 -8.97 -14.84
CA GLY A 170 -7.39 -10.36 -15.30
C GLY A 170 -7.73 -10.57 -16.78
N GLY A 171 -7.83 -9.49 -17.56
CA GLY A 171 -7.85 -9.54 -19.03
C GLY A 171 -6.45 -9.40 -19.66
N GLU A 172 -6.42 -9.10 -20.96
CA GLU A 172 -5.19 -9.09 -21.79
C GLU A 172 -4.11 -8.09 -21.35
N ARG A 173 -4.49 -7.01 -20.65
CA ARG A 173 -3.58 -5.93 -20.23
C ARG A 173 -3.18 -6.01 -18.75
N THR A 174 -3.45 -7.14 -18.10
CA THR A 174 -3.31 -7.24 -16.65
C THR A 174 -1.83 -7.14 -16.22
N PRO A 175 -1.47 -6.13 -15.41
CA PRO A 175 -0.08 -5.83 -15.07
C PRO A 175 0.40 -6.62 -13.85
N ALA A 176 1.72 -6.61 -13.58
CA ALA A 176 2.27 -7.08 -12.30
C ALA A 176 1.82 -6.22 -11.12
N LEU A 177 1.77 -4.90 -11.32
CA LEU A 177 1.28 -3.95 -10.33
C LEU A 177 0.27 -2.99 -10.99
N LEU A 178 -0.92 -2.91 -10.43
CA LEU A 178 -1.93 -1.90 -10.82
C LEU A 178 -2.07 -0.89 -9.70
N PHE A 179 -1.93 0.39 -10.03
CA PHE A 179 -2.33 1.50 -9.18
C PHE A 179 -3.62 2.10 -9.73
N THR A 180 -4.66 2.21 -8.88
CA THR A 180 -5.90 2.90 -9.25
C THR A 180 -6.13 4.12 -8.36
N ALA A 181 -6.66 5.19 -8.94
CA ALA A 181 -7.28 6.29 -8.21
C ALA A 181 -8.66 6.58 -8.80
N SER A 182 -9.69 6.46 -7.96
CA SER A 182 -11.08 6.70 -8.34
C SER A 182 -11.93 7.01 -7.11
N HIS A 183 -13.20 7.38 -7.33
CA HIS A 183 -14.19 7.20 -6.29
C HIS A 183 -14.41 5.70 -6.03
N GLY A 184 -14.82 5.38 -4.81
CA GLY A 184 -15.42 4.09 -4.52
C GLY A 184 -16.91 4.25 -4.23
N ALA A 185 -17.72 3.34 -4.75
CA ALA A 185 -19.17 3.40 -4.65
C ALA A 185 -19.61 3.41 -3.18
N GLU A 186 -20.32 4.48 -2.79
CA GLU A 186 -20.92 4.62 -1.47
C GLU A 186 -22.42 4.29 -1.57
N LEU A 187 -22.83 3.21 -0.91
CA LEU A 187 -24.16 2.63 -1.03
C LEU A 187 -24.92 2.75 0.30
N PRO A 188 -26.26 2.86 0.26
CA PRO A 188 -27.07 3.14 1.44
C PRO A 188 -27.07 1.97 2.44
N ILE A 189 -26.98 2.30 3.74
CA ILE A 189 -27.02 1.32 4.85
C ILE A 189 -28.29 0.46 4.88
N HIS A 190 -29.38 0.96 4.31
CA HIS A 190 -30.68 0.27 4.28
C HIS A 190 -30.73 -0.90 3.29
N ASP A 191 -29.72 -1.06 2.43
CA ASP A 191 -29.54 -2.22 1.56
C ASP A 191 -28.20 -2.93 1.85
N PRO A 192 -28.15 -3.75 2.91
CA PRO A 192 -26.91 -4.37 3.36
C PRO A 192 -26.40 -5.46 2.42
N GLU A 193 -27.27 -6.04 1.59
CA GLU A 193 -26.86 -7.01 0.57
C GLU A 193 -26.13 -6.31 -0.57
N LEU A 194 -26.68 -5.20 -1.05
CA LEU A 194 -26.02 -4.36 -2.05
C LEU A 194 -24.70 -3.79 -1.51
N GLN A 195 -24.65 -3.32 -0.26
CA GLN A 195 -23.40 -2.86 0.36
C GLN A 195 -22.33 -3.96 0.36
N ARG A 196 -22.67 -5.18 0.80
CA ARG A 196 -21.70 -6.28 0.83
C ARG A 196 -21.12 -6.61 -0.55
N ARG A 197 -21.91 -6.46 -1.62
CA ARG A 197 -21.46 -6.77 -2.98
C ARG A 197 -20.71 -5.63 -3.64
N HIS A 198 -21.14 -4.38 -3.44
CA HIS A 198 -20.73 -3.27 -4.30
C HIS A 198 -20.15 -2.05 -3.56
N GLN A 199 -20.22 -1.98 -2.22
CA GLN A 199 -19.59 -0.89 -1.48
C GLN A 199 -18.07 -0.89 -1.76
N GLY A 200 -17.53 0.27 -2.12
CA GLY A 200 -16.12 0.42 -2.49
C GLY A 200 -15.77 -0.04 -3.91
N ALA A 201 -16.76 -0.41 -4.73
CA ALA A 201 -16.54 -0.69 -6.15
C ALA A 201 -15.99 0.54 -6.88
N LEU A 202 -15.10 0.32 -7.85
CA LEU A 202 -14.33 1.41 -8.46
C LEU A 202 -15.16 2.11 -9.54
N ILE A 203 -15.49 3.39 -9.31
CA ILE A 203 -16.21 4.21 -10.29
C ILE A 203 -15.24 4.62 -11.40
N CYS A 204 -15.62 4.36 -12.64
CA CYS A 204 -14.82 4.64 -13.82
C CYS A 204 -15.33 5.91 -14.53
N SER A 205 -14.55 6.42 -15.49
CA SER A 205 -14.88 7.62 -16.26
C SER A 205 -16.09 7.47 -17.19
N ASP A 206 -16.70 6.28 -17.27
CA ASP A 206 -18.03 6.10 -17.89
C ASP A 206 -19.12 6.88 -17.12
N TRP A 207 -18.89 7.18 -15.83
CA TRP A 207 -19.76 8.06 -15.07
C TRP A 207 -19.64 9.50 -15.59
N PRO A 208 -20.75 10.16 -16.00
CA PRO A 208 -20.71 11.49 -16.60
C PRO A 208 -20.47 12.63 -15.58
N GLY A 209 -20.21 12.28 -14.32
CA GLY A 209 -19.92 13.24 -13.26
C GLY A 209 -21.17 13.85 -12.60
N PRO A 210 -20.97 14.62 -11.52
CA PRO A 210 -22.03 15.08 -10.64
C PRO A 210 -22.89 16.20 -11.23
N ARG A 211 -22.41 16.88 -12.28
CA ARG A 211 -23.17 17.93 -12.99
C ARG A 211 -24.21 17.33 -13.93
N ALA A 212 -23.85 16.24 -14.61
CA ALA A 212 -24.70 15.58 -15.60
C ALA A 212 -25.64 14.53 -14.98
N HIS A 213 -25.26 13.94 -13.84
CA HIS A 213 -26.09 12.96 -13.15
C HIS A 213 -26.20 13.23 -11.65
N GLN A 214 -27.43 13.31 -11.16
CA GLN A 214 -27.75 13.34 -9.75
C GLN A 214 -28.66 12.15 -9.42
N GLY A 215 -28.21 11.28 -8.52
CA GLY A 215 -28.97 10.10 -8.12
C GLY A 215 -28.12 8.82 -8.04
N PRO A 216 -28.76 7.65 -7.99
CA PRO A 216 -28.07 6.36 -7.88
C PRO A 216 -27.11 6.12 -9.05
N LEU A 217 -25.96 5.50 -8.78
CA LEU A 217 -25.00 5.11 -9.80
C LEU A 217 -25.56 3.98 -10.67
N ALA A 218 -25.48 4.12 -12.00
CA ALA A 218 -25.77 3.03 -12.92
C ALA A 218 -24.68 1.95 -12.83
N ARG A 219 -25.05 0.68 -13.07
CA ARG A 219 -24.10 -0.45 -12.97
C ARG A 219 -22.95 -0.36 -13.95
N ASP A 220 -23.18 0.21 -15.13
CA ASP A 220 -22.16 0.31 -16.19
C ASP A 220 -21.03 1.29 -15.86
N TRP A 221 -21.18 2.08 -14.79
CA TRP A 221 -20.22 3.11 -14.40
C TRP A 221 -19.19 2.67 -13.37
N TYR A 222 -19.32 1.46 -12.81
CA TYR A 222 -18.40 0.99 -11.80
C TYR A 222 -18.16 -0.51 -11.86
N LEU A 223 -16.98 -0.92 -11.36
CA LEU A 223 -16.55 -2.31 -11.34
C LEU A 223 -16.50 -2.84 -9.90
N ALA A 224 -17.35 -3.82 -9.61
CA ALA A 224 -17.37 -4.57 -8.36
C ALA A 224 -16.70 -5.95 -8.52
N GLY A 225 -16.53 -6.70 -7.42
CA GLY A 225 -15.91 -8.02 -7.46
C GLY A 225 -16.62 -9.02 -8.38
N GLU A 226 -17.96 -8.94 -8.48
CA GLU A 226 -18.78 -9.78 -9.36
C GLU A 226 -18.59 -9.48 -10.86
N ASP A 227 -18.03 -8.32 -11.22
CA ASP A 227 -17.82 -7.91 -12.61
C ASP A 227 -16.54 -8.51 -13.23
N LEU A 228 -15.72 -9.19 -12.43
CA LEU A 228 -14.54 -9.89 -12.93
C LEU A 228 -14.97 -11.10 -13.77
N ALA A 229 -14.39 -11.25 -14.96
CA ALA A 229 -14.65 -12.41 -15.80
C ALA A 229 -14.35 -13.72 -15.05
N ALA A 230 -15.12 -14.78 -15.30
CA ALA A 230 -14.87 -16.08 -14.70
C ALA A 230 -13.46 -16.61 -15.04
N SER A 231 -12.99 -16.32 -16.25
CA SER A 231 -11.65 -16.66 -16.77
C SER A 231 -10.57 -15.64 -16.39
N ALA A 232 -10.86 -14.63 -15.57
CA ALA A 232 -9.89 -13.58 -15.24
C ALA A 232 -8.69 -14.18 -14.49
N ASP A 233 -7.49 -13.92 -15.03
CA ASP A 233 -6.21 -14.37 -14.47
C ASP A 233 -5.42 -13.19 -13.92
N VAL A 234 -5.49 -13.03 -12.59
CA VAL A 234 -4.71 -12.04 -11.83
C VAL A 234 -3.58 -12.68 -11.04
N SER A 235 -3.13 -13.88 -11.44
CA SER A 235 -2.02 -14.56 -10.80
C SER A 235 -0.78 -13.67 -10.78
N GLY A 236 -0.09 -13.61 -9.64
CA GLY A 236 1.12 -12.82 -9.45
C GLY A 236 0.93 -11.30 -9.40
N MET A 237 -0.29 -10.80 -9.57
CA MET A 237 -0.61 -9.38 -9.54
C MET A 237 -0.68 -8.84 -8.11
N MET A 238 -0.32 -7.56 -7.93
CA MET A 238 -0.74 -6.76 -6.78
C MET A 238 -1.57 -5.55 -7.24
N LEU A 239 -2.50 -5.12 -6.39
CA LEU A 239 -3.32 -3.92 -6.60
C LEU A 239 -3.10 -2.94 -5.45
N LEU A 240 -2.81 -1.68 -5.76
CA LEU A 240 -2.93 -0.56 -4.82
C LEU A 240 -4.07 0.34 -5.28
N CYS A 241 -5.11 0.45 -4.45
CA CYS A 241 -6.32 1.19 -4.76
C CYS A 241 -6.49 2.42 -3.85
N PHE A 242 -6.39 3.60 -4.44
CA PHE A 242 -6.85 4.87 -3.88
C PHE A 242 -8.34 5.06 -4.20
N ALA A 243 -9.22 4.57 -3.34
CA ALA A 243 -10.67 4.78 -3.46
C ALA A 243 -11.35 4.62 -2.10
N CYS A 244 -12.41 5.42 -1.87
CA CYS A 244 -13.26 5.27 -0.69
C CYS A 244 -13.80 3.84 -0.58
N TYR A 245 -13.62 3.21 0.57
CA TYR A 245 -14.10 1.87 0.90
C TYR A 245 -13.49 0.75 0.04
N GLY A 246 -12.45 1.04 -0.75
CA GLY A 246 -11.86 0.11 -1.70
C GLY A 246 -11.29 -1.16 -1.06
N ALA A 247 -10.80 -1.07 0.19
CA ALA A 247 -10.46 -2.25 1.00
C ALA A 247 -11.62 -2.67 1.91
N GLY A 248 -12.42 -1.75 2.44
CA GLY A 248 -13.55 -2.17 3.26
C GLY A 248 -14.27 -1.05 3.95
N THR A 249 -15.28 -1.43 4.73
CA THR A 249 -16.20 -0.49 5.36
C THR A 249 -16.22 -0.74 6.86
N PRO A 250 -15.88 0.26 7.69
CA PRO A 250 -16.09 0.16 9.12
C PRO A 250 -17.58 0.31 9.43
N ARG A 251 -18.00 -0.10 10.64
CA ARG A 251 -19.40 0.09 11.07
C ARG A 251 -19.79 1.58 11.12
N ARG A 252 -18.85 2.43 11.53
CA ARG A 252 -19.06 3.85 11.79
C ARG A 252 -18.07 4.69 11.00
N ASP A 253 -18.54 5.79 10.43
CA ASP A 253 -17.71 6.87 9.91
C ASP A 253 -17.13 7.66 11.08
N GLU A 254 -15.82 7.68 11.21
CA GLU A 254 -15.12 8.29 12.35
C GLU A 254 -14.96 9.82 12.22
N LEU A 255 -15.13 10.34 11.00
CA LEU A 255 -15.05 11.77 10.68
C LEU A 255 -16.43 12.43 10.74
N ARG A 256 -17.49 11.73 10.30
CA ARG A 256 -18.87 12.23 10.36
C ARG A 256 -19.54 11.82 11.65
N ARG A 257 -20.05 12.79 12.42
CA ARG A 257 -20.82 12.54 13.65
C ARG A 257 -22.23 13.11 13.54
N ALA A 258 -23.20 12.41 14.14
CA ALA A 258 -24.58 12.88 14.17
C ALA A 258 -24.76 14.09 15.11
N ARG A 259 -23.98 14.15 16.20
CA ARG A 259 -23.93 15.27 17.16
C ARG A 259 -22.50 15.43 17.69
N PRO A 260 -22.11 16.61 18.20
CA PRO A 260 -20.86 16.76 18.93
C PRO A 260 -20.75 15.71 20.04
N ARG A 261 -19.57 15.06 20.15
CA ARG A 261 -19.29 13.97 21.10
C ARG A 261 -20.15 12.70 20.95
N SER A 262 -20.98 12.56 19.91
CA SER A 262 -21.62 11.28 19.60
C SER A 262 -20.60 10.30 18.98
N PRO A 263 -20.84 8.98 19.06
CA PRO A 263 -20.16 8.04 18.20
C PRO A 263 -20.28 8.46 16.71
N GLY A 264 -19.34 7.99 15.90
CA GLY A 264 -19.39 8.14 14.45
C GLY A 264 -20.72 7.69 13.84
N LEU A 265 -21.12 8.32 12.73
CA LEU A 265 -22.33 7.99 12.00
C LEU A 265 -22.28 6.53 11.57
N GLU A 266 -23.34 5.77 11.80
CA GLU A 266 -23.40 4.38 11.36
C GLU A 266 -23.58 4.33 9.84
N ILE A 267 -22.66 3.65 9.16
CA ILE A 267 -22.60 3.57 7.69
C ILE A 267 -22.74 2.14 7.17
N ALA A 268 -22.60 1.15 8.04
CA ALA A 268 -22.81 -0.26 7.74
C ALA A 268 -23.36 -1.00 8.97
N PRO A 269 -24.20 -2.04 8.80
CA PRO A 269 -24.73 -2.80 9.95
C PRO A 269 -23.64 -3.54 10.75
N ALA A 270 -22.56 -3.93 10.08
CA ALA A 270 -21.36 -4.57 10.62
C ALA A 270 -20.15 -4.14 9.78
N PRO A 271 -18.92 -4.15 10.32
CA PRO A 271 -17.74 -3.90 9.50
C PRO A 271 -17.48 -5.07 8.53
N PHE A 272 -17.00 -4.80 7.31
CA PHE A 272 -16.73 -5.83 6.31
C PHE A 272 -15.61 -5.45 5.33
N MET A 273 -14.97 -6.47 4.73
CA MET A 273 -14.00 -6.30 3.65
C MET A 273 -14.72 -6.10 2.31
N GLY A 274 -14.16 -5.24 1.45
CA GLY A 274 -14.70 -4.94 0.13
C GLY A 274 -14.73 -6.17 -0.77
N ALA A 275 -15.79 -6.29 -1.59
CA ALA A 275 -15.99 -7.45 -2.45
C ALA A 275 -14.90 -7.61 -3.52
N LEU A 276 -14.42 -6.51 -4.11
CA LEU A 276 -13.39 -6.57 -5.14
C LEU A 276 -12.08 -7.20 -4.63
N PRO A 277 -11.48 -6.76 -3.50
CA PRO A 277 -10.34 -7.46 -2.91
C PRO A 277 -10.59 -8.95 -2.65
N LEU A 278 -11.75 -9.32 -2.11
CA LEU A 278 -12.09 -10.73 -1.86
C LEU A 278 -12.12 -11.54 -3.14
N SER A 279 -12.77 -11.03 -4.20
CA SER A 279 -12.85 -11.69 -5.51
C SER A 279 -11.49 -11.80 -6.21
N LEU A 280 -10.57 -10.86 -5.99
CA LEU A 280 -9.22 -10.91 -6.55
C LEU A 280 -8.34 -11.94 -5.82
N LEU A 281 -8.40 -11.99 -4.49
CA LEU A 281 -7.53 -12.84 -3.67
C LEU A 281 -8.04 -14.29 -3.59
N GLY A 282 -9.36 -14.50 -3.49
CA GLY A 282 -9.96 -15.81 -3.19
C GLY A 282 -10.14 -16.75 -4.40
N ARG A 283 -9.86 -16.27 -5.61
CA ARG A 283 -10.00 -17.06 -6.85
C ARG A 283 -8.78 -17.94 -7.12
N GLN A 284 -8.93 -18.97 -7.96
CA GLN A 284 -7.86 -19.95 -8.23
C GLN A 284 -6.60 -19.31 -8.86
N SER A 285 -6.80 -18.39 -9.80
CA SER A 285 -5.75 -17.55 -10.41
C SER A 285 -5.71 -16.19 -9.71
N GLY A 286 -5.51 -16.21 -8.40
CA GLY A 286 -5.68 -15.07 -7.50
C GLY A 286 -4.49 -14.12 -7.43
N ALA A 287 -4.78 -12.87 -7.08
CA ALA A 287 -3.79 -11.84 -6.81
C ALA A 287 -3.01 -12.17 -5.53
N LEU A 288 -1.80 -11.62 -5.41
CA LEU A 288 -0.94 -11.82 -4.23
C LEU A 288 -1.39 -10.96 -3.05
N ALA A 289 -1.72 -9.69 -3.33
CA ALA A 289 -2.14 -8.74 -2.33
C ALA A 289 -2.96 -7.60 -2.92
N VAL A 290 -3.82 -7.02 -2.08
CA VAL A 290 -4.52 -5.77 -2.37
C VAL A 290 -4.23 -4.78 -1.24
N ILE A 291 -3.69 -3.63 -1.59
CA ILE A 291 -3.60 -2.46 -0.71
C ILE A 291 -4.78 -1.56 -1.04
N GLY A 292 -5.52 -1.13 -0.02
CA GLY A 292 -6.62 -0.19 -0.25
C GLY A 292 -7.05 0.51 1.02
N HIS A 293 -8.03 1.40 0.88
CA HIS A 293 -8.53 2.23 1.98
C HIS A 293 -9.77 1.65 2.64
N VAL A 294 -9.79 1.64 3.97
CA VAL A 294 -10.96 1.32 4.78
C VAL A 294 -11.64 2.61 5.22
N GLY A 295 -12.90 2.78 4.82
CA GLY A 295 -13.61 4.04 5.02
C GLY A 295 -13.37 5.03 3.87
N ARG A 296 -13.53 6.32 4.13
CA ARG A 296 -13.33 7.35 3.09
C ARG A 296 -11.85 7.67 2.91
N ALA A 297 -11.38 7.71 1.67
CA ALA A 297 -10.07 8.23 1.30
C ALA A 297 -10.16 9.73 0.98
N TRP A 298 -9.15 10.51 1.38
CA TRP A 298 -9.19 11.97 1.29
C TRP A 298 -8.04 12.54 0.46
N GLY A 299 -8.25 13.71 -0.14
CA GLY A 299 -7.20 14.40 -0.91
C GLY A 299 -5.96 14.73 -0.08
N CYS A 300 -6.10 14.82 1.26
CA CYS A 300 -4.98 15.10 2.15
C CYS A 300 -3.89 14.03 2.10
N SER A 301 -4.13 12.82 1.56
CA SER A 301 -3.06 11.83 1.34
C SER A 301 -2.00 12.30 0.33
N PHE A 302 -2.34 13.23 -0.57
CA PHE A 302 -1.46 13.64 -1.66
C PHE A 302 -1.45 15.16 -1.93
N THR A 303 -2.22 15.96 -1.20
CA THR A 303 -2.16 17.43 -1.30
C THR A 303 -2.52 18.12 0.01
N ASP A 304 -1.88 19.25 0.31
CA ASP A 304 -2.14 20.03 1.52
C ASP A 304 -3.43 20.90 1.41
N GLY A 305 -4.14 20.86 0.28
CA GLY A 305 -5.40 21.58 0.08
C GLY A 305 -5.30 23.13 0.04
N GLY A 306 -4.09 23.68 0.22
CA GLY A 306 -3.83 25.13 0.16
C GLY A 306 -3.92 25.73 -1.25
N SER A 307 -3.83 27.06 -1.33
CA SER A 307 -3.98 27.84 -2.58
C SER A 307 -3.00 27.49 -3.71
N THR A 308 -1.87 26.84 -3.39
CA THR A 308 -0.91 26.33 -4.38
C THR A 308 -1.08 24.85 -4.72
N ALA A 309 -2.00 24.13 -4.06
CA ALA A 309 -2.28 22.68 -4.17
C ALA A 309 -1.06 21.87 -4.65
N LYS A 310 0.00 21.86 -3.83
CA LYS A 310 1.22 21.11 -4.16
C LYS A 310 0.90 19.61 -4.12
N SER A 311 1.60 18.86 -4.97
CA SER A 311 1.55 17.39 -5.00
C SER A 311 2.51 16.83 -3.93
N HIS A 312 2.00 15.96 -3.06
CA HIS A 312 2.72 15.31 -1.95
C HIS A 312 2.62 13.79 -2.08
N ILE A 313 3.25 13.23 -3.11
CA ILE A 313 3.13 11.81 -3.48
C ILE A 313 4.16 10.89 -2.82
N THR A 314 5.09 11.42 -2.02
CA THR A 314 6.28 10.67 -1.55
C THR A 314 5.93 9.39 -0.79
N THR A 315 4.84 9.36 -0.02
CA THR A 315 4.37 8.14 0.65
C THR A 315 4.02 7.05 -0.37
N PHE A 316 3.19 7.39 -1.38
CA PHE A 316 2.82 6.47 -2.44
C PHE A 316 4.02 6.06 -3.28
N GLU A 317 4.84 7.03 -3.70
CA GLU A 317 6.03 6.78 -4.51
C GLU A 317 6.97 5.79 -3.81
N SER A 318 7.24 6.01 -2.52
CA SER A 318 8.18 5.21 -1.75
C SER A 318 7.65 3.79 -1.49
N SER A 319 6.34 3.64 -1.25
CA SER A 319 5.69 2.33 -1.17
C SER A 319 5.72 1.59 -2.51
N LEU A 320 5.40 2.27 -3.62
CA LEU A 320 5.45 1.67 -4.95
C LEU A 320 6.89 1.25 -5.31
N LEU A 321 7.90 2.08 -5.05
CA LEU A 321 9.30 1.71 -5.28
C LEU A 321 9.71 0.46 -4.49
N ARG A 322 9.27 0.30 -3.22
CA ARG A 322 9.51 -0.94 -2.45
C ARG A 322 8.85 -2.16 -3.09
N LEU A 323 7.60 -2.04 -3.57
CA LEU A 323 6.92 -3.14 -4.27
C LEU A 323 7.64 -3.52 -5.57
N LEU A 324 8.05 -2.53 -6.37
CA LEU A 324 8.75 -2.73 -7.64
C LEU A 324 10.15 -3.34 -7.42
N ASP A 325 10.78 -3.06 -6.29
CA ASP A 325 12.02 -3.71 -5.82
C ASP A 325 11.79 -5.10 -5.21
N GLN A 326 10.59 -5.68 -5.37
CA GLN A 326 10.22 -7.03 -4.88
C GLN A 326 10.32 -7.16 -3.35
N GLN A 327 10.23 -6.06 -2.61
CA GLN A 327 10.10 -6.11 -1.16
C GLN A 327 8.71 -6.64 -0.78
N PRO A 328 8.58 -7.31 0.38
CA PRO A 328 7.29 -7.78 0.87
C PRO A 328 6.25 -6.66 1.01
N VAL A 329 5.00 -6.95 0.63
CA VAL A 329 3.92 -5.97 0.57
C VAL A 329 3.66 -5.28 1.92
N GLY A 330 3.76 -6.01 3.02
CA GLY A 330 3.59 -5.43 4.36
C GLY A 330 4.70 -4.44 4.72
N HIS A 331 5.94 -4.70 4.27
CA HIS A 331 7.05 -3.78 4.46
C HIS A 331 6.96 -2.56 3.55
N ALA A 332 6.37 -2.70 2.35
CA ALA A 332 6.12 -1.57 1.47
C ALA A 332 5.11 -0.56 2.06
N LEU A 333 4.15 -1.03 2.87
CA LEU A 333 3.12 -0.19 3.49
C LEU A 333 3.64 0.66 4.67
N ASP A 334 4.83 0.35 5.19
CA ASP A 334 5.45 1.03 6.33
C ASP A 334 5.53 2.57 6.19
N TYR A 335 5.65 3.11 4.98
CA TYR A 335 5.60 4.58 4.77
C TYR A 335 4.25 5.21 5.11
N PHE A 336 3.14 4.50 4.89
CA PHE A 336 1.81 4.96 5.35
C PHE A 336 1.71 4.88 6.87
N ASN A 337 2.29 3.85 7.47
CA ASN A 337 2.29 3.64 8.91
C ASN A 337 3.15 4.69 9.64
N ALA A 338 4.31 5.04 9.07
CA ALA A 338 5.16 6.12 9.55
C ALA A 338 4.42 7.47 9.48
N ARG A 339 3.73 7.75 8.37
CA ARG A 339 2.90 8.94 8.23
C ARG A 339 1.78 9.00 9.28
N TYR A 340 1.10 7.89 9.54
CA TYR A 340 0.11 7.80 10.61
C TYR A 340 0.72 8.08 11.98
N ALA A 341 1.91 7.54 12.28
CA ALA A 341 2.62 7.79 13.52
C ALA A 341 3.01 9.27 13.68
N GLU A 342 3.58 9.90 12.66
CA GLU A 342 3.94 11.33 12.65
C GLU A 342 2.72 12.24 12.87
N LEU A 343 1.60 11.96 12.19
CA LEU A 343 0.38 12.73 12.39
C LEU A 343 -0.19 12.53 13.80
N SER A 344 0.00 11.36 14.41
CA SER A 344 -0.41 11.11 15.79
C SER A 344 0.41 11.91 16.80
N THR A 345 1.71 12.10 16.54
CA THR A 345 2.57 12.95 17.39
C THR A 345 2.20 14.42 17.22
N ALA A 346 1.96 14.90 16.00
CA ALA A 346 1.53 16.28 15.74
C ALA A 346 0.19 16.61 16.42
N ILE A 347 -0.79 15.69 16.38
CA ILE A 347 -2.05 15.85 17.14
C ILE A 347 -1.78 15.96 18.64
N THR A 348 -0.85 15.16 19.16
CA THR A 348 -0.52 15.18 20.59
C THR A 348 0.12 16.51 20.98
N GLU A 349 1.00 17.07 20.14
CA GLU A 349 1.62 18.38 20.35
C GLU A 349 0.56 19.50 20.42
N GLU A 350 -0.42 19.53 19.50
CA GLU A 350 -1.48 20.55 19.53
C GLU A 350 -2.41 20.41 20.75
N LEU A 351 -2.52 19.21 21.32
CA LEU A 351 -3.34 18.95 22.52
C LEU A 351 -2.58 19.16 23.84
N GLN A 352 -1.26 19.34 23.82
CA GLN A 352 -0.44 19.34 25.04
C GLN A 352 -0.43 20.67 25.80
N ASP A 353 -0.79 21.78 25.16
CA ASP A 353 -0.83 23.07 25.85
C ASP A 353 -2.08 23.17 26.75
N GLU A 354 -1.92 22.85 28.03
CA GLU A 354 -3.00 22.90 29.03
C GLU A 354 -3.59 24.30 29.22
N PHE A 355 -2.92 25.35 28.74
CA PHE A 355 -3.33 26.75 28.88
C PHE A 355 -3.89 27.35 27.57
N LYS A 356 -3.83 26.63 26.45
CA LYS A 356 -4.35 27.05 25.15
C LYS A 356 -5.51 26.13 24.75
N GLU A 357 -6.64 26.70 24.35
CA GLU A 357 -7.65 25.91 23.65
C GLU A 357 -7.07 25.46 22.29
N PRO A 358 -7.11 24.16 21.93
CA PRO A 358 -6.57 23.69 20.67
C PRO A 358 -7.15 24.45 19.48
N ASP A 359 -6.30 24.84 18.53
CA ASP A 359 -6.77 25.53 17.34
C ASP A 359 -7.51 24.54 16.44
N ALA A 360 -8.80 24.80 16.22
CA ALA A 360 -9.63 23.95 15.38
C ALA A 360 -9.16 23.94 13.91
N ASP A 361 -8.62 25.06 13.42
CA ASP A 361 -8.14 25.18 12.04
C ASP A 361 -6.85 24.37 11.81
N GLU A 362 -6.08 24.08 12.88
CA GLU A 362 -4.89 23.21 12.84
C GLU A 362 -5.24 21.75 13.17
N LEU A 363 -6.07 21.52 14.19
CA LEU A 363 -6.38 20.18 14.69
C LEU A 363 -7.28 19.38 13.73
N VAL A 364 -8.24 20.02 13.05
CA VAL A 364 -9.16 19.32 12.14
C VAL A 364 -8.44 18.72 10.92
N PRO A 365 -7.56 19.45 10.21
CA PRO A 365 -6.73 18.88 9.15
C PRO A 365 -5.84 17.74 9.65
N LEU A 366 -5.12 17.92 10.77
CA LEU A 366 -4.26 16.89 11.35
C LEU A 366 -5.03 15.62 11.69
N TRP A 367 -6.18 15.76 12.36
CA TRP A 367 -7.06 14.64 12.70
C TRP A 367 -7.58 13.93 11.45
N THR A 368 -8.00 14.68 10.44
CA THR A 368 -8.50 14.11 9.17
C THR A 368 -7.41 13.33 8.46
N SER A 369 -6.21 13.91 8.33
CA SER A 369 -5.04 13.24 7.75
C SER A 369 -4.62 12.01 8.55
N ASN A 370 -4.74 12.04 9.88
CA ASN A 370 -4.39 10.89 10.73
C ASN A 370 -5.33 9.70 10.50
N ILE A 371 -6.64 9.96 10.45
CA ILE A 371 -7.65 8.93 10.16
C ILE A 371 -7.49 8.40 8.73
N ASP A 372 -7.20 9.28 7.78
CA ASP A 372 -6.94 8.90 6.40
C ASP A 372 -5.70 8.00 6.27
N ALA A 373 -4.56 8.40 6.85
CA ALA A 373 -3.29 7.69 6.74
C ALA A 373 -3.36 6.26 7.30
N ARG A 374 -4.04 6.06 8.44
CA ARG A 374 -4.21 4.70 9.02
C ARG A 374 -5.18 3.81 8.25
N GLY A 375 -5.97 4.39 7.34
CA GLY A 375 -7.02 3.68 6.60
C GLY A 375 -6.48 2.77 5.51
N TYR A 376 -5.21 2.95 5.09
CA TYR A 376 -4.55 2.05 4.14
C TYR A 376 -4.15 0.75 4.81
N VAL A 377 -4.58 -0.37 4.25
CA VAL A 377 -4.31 -1.72 4.77
C VAL A 377 -3.87 -2.67 3.68
N VAL A 378 -3.08 -3.69 4.04
CA VAL A 378 -2.80 -4.86 3.21
C VAL A 378 -3.85 -5.94 3.46
N PHE A 379 -4.46 -6.44 2.39
CA PHE A 379 -5.12 -7.73 2.35
C PHE A 379 -4.29 -8.74 1.58
N GLY A 380 -4.12 -9.91 2.17
CA GLY A 380 -3.13 -10.90 1.77
C GLY A 380 -2.13 -11.20 2.87
N ASP A 381 -1.19 -12.07 2.54
CA ASP A 381 0.02 -12.37 3.29
C ASP A 381 0.98 -11.17 3.22
N PRO A 382 1.32 -10.53 4.35
CA PRO A 382 2.23 -9.37 4.36
C PRO A 382 3.65 -9.70 3.90
N ALA A 383 4.04 -10.98 3.87
CA ALA A 383 5.33 -11.43 3.36
C ALA A 383 5.36 -11.63 1.84
N ALA A 384 4.20 -11.58 1.16
CA ALA A 384 4.13 -11.79 -0.28
C ALA A 384 4.87 -10.68 -1.04
N ARG A 385 5.54 -11.07 -2.12
CA ARG A 385 6.36 -10.19 -2.97
C ARG A 385 6.02 -10.38 -4.45
N LEU A 386 6.20 -9.33 -5.25
CA LEU A 386 6.11 -9.47 -6.70
C LEU A 386 7.16 -10.49 -7.17
N CYS A 387 6.72 -11.44 -7.97
CA CYS A 387 7.56 -12.46 -8.57
C CYS A 387 7.48 -12.31 -10.08
N PHE A 388 8.59 -12.50 -10.78
CA PHE A 388 8.66 -12.40 -12.24
C PHE A 388 9.11 -13.74 -12.82
N SER A 389 8.52 -14.13 -13.95
CA SER A 389 9.01 -15.28 -14.70
C SER A 389 10.47 -15.05 -15.08
N LYS A 390 11.31 -16.07 -14.92
CA LYS A 390 12.66 -16.07 -15.49
C LYS A 390 12.48 -16.03 -17.00
N ARG A 391 12.60 -14.85 -17.61
CA ARG A 391 12.70 -14.76 -19.06
C ARG A 391 13.92 -15.58 -19.45
N ALA A 392 13.74 -16.63 -20.26
CA ALA A 392 14.83 -17.10 -21.08
C ALA A 392 15.24 -15.89 -21.92
N LEU A 393 16.42 -15.33 -21.64
CA LEU A 393 17.08 -14.46 -22.58
C LEU A 393 17.32 -15.33 -23.81
N GLU A 394 16.40 -15.31 -24.77
CA GLU A 394 16.78 -15.73 -26.11
C GLU A 394 17.88 -14.77 -26.55
N PRO A 395 19.04 -15.28 -26.99
CA PRO A 395 20.11 -14.43 -27.48
C PRO A 395 19.53 -13.66 -28.66
N THR A 396 19.31 -12.37 -28.45
CA THR A 396 19.02 -11.47 -29.56
C THR A 396 20.25 -11.50 -30.45
N ASP A 397 20.02 -11.77 -31.73
CA ASP A 397 21.04 -11.85 -32.76
C ASP A 397 22.10 -10.77 -32.54
N ALA A 398 23.33 -11.23 -32.38
CA ALA A 398 24.50 -10.39 -32.21
C ALA A 398 24.54 -9.38 -33.37
N GLY A 399 24.22 -8.13 -33.06
CA GLY A 399 24.76 -7.00 -33.82
C GLY A 399 26.29 -7.16 -33.93
N PRO A 400 26.91 -6.62 -34.98
CA PRO A 400 28.31 -6.89 -35.29
C PRO A 400 29.18 -6.59 -34.06
N PRO A 401 30.21 -7.42 -33.81
CA PRO A 401 30.96 -7.38 -32.57
C PRO A 401 31.50 -5.98 -32.36
N ILE A 402 31.09 -5.35 -31.27
CA ILE A 402 31.79 -4.18 -30.76
C ILE A 402 33.19 -4.67 -30.41
N GLU A 403 34.19 -4.17 -31.13
CA GLU A 403 35.59 -4.41 -30.82
C GLU A 403 35.81 -4.11 -29.33
N THR A 404 36.08 -5.17 -28.57
CA THR A 404 36.57 -5.10 -27.21
C THR A 404 37.92 -4.40 -27.26
N TRP A 405 37.90 -3.09 -27.00
CA TRP A 405 39.07 -2.41 -26.50
C TRP A 405 39.39 -3.05 -25.15
N LEU A 406 40.32 -4.01 -25.16
CA LEU A 406 41.14 -4.34 -24.00
C LEU A 406 41.69 -3.02 -23.48
N ARG A 407 41.05 -2.45 -22.45
CA ARG A 407 41.70 -1.47 -21.60
C ARG A 407 42.81 -2.23 -20.89
N THR A 408 44.00 -2.17 -21.46
CA THR A 408 45.24 -2.32 -20.72
C THR A 408 45.16 -1.45 -19.48
N GLU A 409 45.42 -2.06 -18.33
CA GLU A 409 45.56 -1.38 -17.05
C GLU A 409 46.44 -0.13 -17.24
N PRO A 410 45.98 1.06 -16.81
CA PRO A 410 46.90 2.17 -16.66
C PRO A 410 47.85 1.88 -15.48
N PRO A 411 49.08 2.38 -15.54
CA PRO A 411 50.11 2.09 -14.55
C PRO A 411 49.71 2.63 -13.17
N HIS A 412 50.15 1.90 -12.14
CA HIS A 412 50.29 2.41 -10.80
C HIS A 412 51.02 3.76 -10.81
N GLU A 413 50.34 4.82 -10.34
CA GLU A 413 50.80 5.83 -9.37
C GLU A 413 49.86 7.05 -9.44
N ASP A 414 49.12 7.29 -8.34
CA ASP A 414 49.11 8.58 -7.67
C ASP A 414 48.52 8.38 -6.25
N VAL A 415 49.29 8.84 -5.25
CA VAL A 415 48.93 8.83 -3.84
C VAL A 415 47.67 9.68 -3.64
N PRO A 416 46.67 9.26 -2.84
CA PRO A 416 45.49 10.09 -2.60
C PRO A 416 45.91 11.40 -1.96
N GLU A 417 45.56 12.51 -2.61
CA GLU A 417 45.80 13.87 -2.12
C GLU A 417 45.07 14.02 -0.78
N LEU A 418 45.82 14.18 0.31
CA LEU A 418 45.29 14.36 1.65
C LEU A 418 44.44 15.64 1.71
N LEU A 419 43.12 15.48 1.80
CA LEU A 419 42.20 16.61 1.97
C LEU A 419 42.51 17.32 3.30
N PRO A 420 42.63 18.66 3.29
CA PRO A 420 43.09 19.41 4.45
C PRO A 420 42.13 19.22 5.64
N ARG A 421 42.64 18.65 6.71
CA ARG A 421 41.91 18.44 7.97
C ARG A 421 41.64 19.79 8.65
N PRO A 422 40.39 20.10 9.03
CA PRO A 422 40.09 21.24 9.90
C PRO A 422 40.83 21.14 11.23
N ALA A 423 41.35 22.25 11.75
CA ALA A 423 42.16 22.26 12.97
C ALA A 423 41.40 21.71 14.19
N GLU A 424 40.07 21.81 14.15
CA GLU A 424 39.12 21.44 15.20
C GLU A 424 38.82 19.93 15.27
N ILE A 425 39.16 19.15 14.23
CA ILE A 425 38.86 17.70 14.16
C ILE A 425 40.14 16.91 14.40
N SER A 426 40.15 15.92 15.30
CA SER A 426 41.32 15.10 15.55
C SER A 426 41.72 14.27 14.31
N GLU A 427 43.00 13.92 14.16
CA GLU A 427 43.49 13.13 13.02
C GLU A 427 42.87 11.71 12.96
N GLY A 428 42.63 11.12 14.13
CA GLY A 428 41.97 9.82 14.26
C GLY A 428 40.48 9.84 13.87
N ASP A 429 39.81 10.97 14.03
CA ASP A 429 38.41 11.13 13.59
C ASP A 429 38.34 11.51 12.11
N TRP A 430 39.30 12.31 11.62
CA TRP A 430 39.37 12.70 10.22
C TRP A 430 39.62 11.49 9.30
N SER A 431 40.56 10.62 9.66
CA SER A 431 40.86 9.39 8.92
C SER A 431 39.70 8.40 8.84
N ARG A 432 38.74 8.47 9.78
CA ARG A 432 37.51 7.65 9.80
C ARG A 432 36.30 8.36 9.19
N THR A 433 36.44 9.64 8.84
CA THR A 433 35.36 10.42 8.24
C THR A 433 35.19 9.99 6.78
N PRO A 434 33.97 9.67 6.30
CA PRO A 434 33.75 9.27 4.93
C PRO A 434 34.23 10.34 3.93
N GLU A 435 34.84 9.91 2.82
CA GLU A 435 35.48 10.81 1.85
C GLU A 435 34.52 11.86 1.28
N ALA A 436 33.24 11.51 1.08
CA ALA A 436 32.21 12.45 0.64
C ALA A 436 32.00 13.61 1.63
N VAL A 437 32.13 13.35 2.94
CA VAL A 437 32.03 14.37 4.00
C VAL A 437 33.30 15.22 4.04
N GLN A 438 34.48 14.61 3.85
CA GLN A 438 35.74 15.35 3.77
C GLN A 438 35.75 16.34 2.59
N ARG A 439 35.25 15.92 1.42
CA ARG A 439 35.13 16.79 0.22
C ARG A 439 34.11 17.92 0.40
N PHE A 440 32.99 17.65 1.08
CA PHE A 440 32.01 18.67 1.42
C PHE A 440 32.59 19.75 2.34
N ILE A 441 33.35 19.34 3.35
CA ILE A 441 34.02 20.26 4.29
C ILE A 441 35.12 21.07 3.60
N ASP A 442 35.95 20.46 2.74
CA ASP A 442 36.94 21.20 1.93
C ASP A 442 36.26 22.25 1.03
N GLY A 443 35.13 21.91 0.41
CA GLY A 443 34.32 22.84 -0.38
C GLY A 443 33.84 24.05 0.44
N LEU A 444 33.39 23.84 1.67
CA LEU A 444 32.98 24.92 2.58
C LEU A 444 34.16 25.81 3.02
N LEU A 445 35.34 25.22 3.24
CA LEU A 445 36.53 25.96 3.64
C LEU A 445 37.10 26.80 2.48
N ARG A 446 37.04 26.29 1.24
CA ARG A 446 37.42 27.06 0.04
C ARG A 446 36.46 28.20 -0.25
N ALA A 447 35.16 28.03 0.03
CA ALA A 447 34.15 29.08 -0.14
C ALA A 447 34.25 30.22 0.89
N ARG A 448 35.03 30.04 1.97
CA ARG A 448 35.28 31.05 3.01
C ARG A 448 36.61 31.80 2.86
N ARG A 449 37.44 31.43 1.87
CA ARG A 449 38.60 32.22 1.43
C ARG A 449 38.21 33.09 0.25
#